data_AF-A0A326GCM2-F1
#
_entry.id   AF-A0A326GCM2-F1
#
_cell.length_a   1.000
_cell.length_b   1.000
_cell.length_c   1.000
_cell.angle_alpha   90.00
_cell.angle_beta   90.00
_cell.angle_gamma   90.00
#
_symmetry.space_group_name_H-M   'P 1'
#
loop_
_entity.id
_entity.type
_entity.pdbx_description
1 polymer ?
#
loop_
_entity_poly.entity_id
_entity_poly.type
_entity_poly.pdbx_seq_one_letter_code
_entity_poly.pdbx_strand_id
1 'polypeptide(L)'
;MAPLADSDAELALLAEIEGATSSRLIAEERGFGGLTADELVHGVPHARFINASFAYAKPREPNRFNPANRGAWYAALDVETCIAEVGHHLTQALADAGDFDAVVEYGEMIASMAGVFIDLREQPGHPALDPDKTKGYPVGNALAAEARAAGHNGIIYPSVRHADGTCIAALWPNVVQSVAQGAMYRLTWSGNPDYSREAI
;
A
#
# COMPACT_ATOMS: atom_id res chain seq x y z
N MET A 1 -32.64 5.60 9.78
CA MET A 1 -31.24 5.61 9.34
C MET A 1 -31.23 6.32 8.00
N ALA A 2 -30.82 7.60 7.97
CA ALA A 2 -30.73 8.38 6.74
C ALA A 2 -29.47 7.96 5.97
N PRO A 3 -29.48 7.94 4.63
CA PRO A 3 -28.29 7.63 3.84
C PRO A 3 -27.21 8.69 4.06
N LEU A 4 -25.95 8.27 4.20
CA LEU A 4 -24.78 9.09 4.55
C LEU A 4 -24.15 9.82 3.34
N ALA A 5 -24.82 9.91 2.20
CA ALA A 5 -24.33 10.64 1.03
C ALA A 5 -25.51 11.12 0.19
N ASP A 6 -25.49 12.41 -0.18
CA ASP A 6 -26.55 13.05 -0.97
C ASP A 6 -26.17 13.16 -2.46
N SER A 7 -24.96 12.71 -2.86
CA SER A 7 -24.53 12.69 -4.27
C SER A 7 -23.50 11.59 -4.62
N ASP A 8 -23.43 11.21 -5.89
CA ASP A 8 -22.46 10.24 -6.43
C ASP A 8 -20.99 10.69 -6.28
N ALA A 9 -20.75 12.00 -6.13
CA ALA A 9 -19.42 12.56 -5.90
C ALA A 9 -18.94 12.36 -4.44
N GLU A 10 -19.86 12.46 -3.46
CA GLU A 10 -19.56 12.15 -2.05
C GLU A 10 -19.34 10.65 -1.84
N LEU A 11 -20.07 9.81 -2.57
CA LEU A 11 -19.84 8.36 -2.65
C LEU A 11 -18.45 8.01 -3.19
N ALA A 12 -17.92 8.77 -4.16
CA ALA A 12 -16.58 8.54 -4.70
C ALA A 12 -15.47 8.95 -3.71
N LEU A 13 -15.68 10.03 -2.95
CA LEU A 13 -14.75 10.47 -1.89
C LEU A 13 -14.77 9.51 -0.69
N LEU A 14 -15.96 9.04 -0.30
CA LEU A 14 -16.13 7.99 0.70
C LEU A 14 -15.49 6.67 0.23
N ALA A 15 -15.63 6.30 -1.04
CA ALA A 15 -14.97 5.13 -1.62
C ALA A 15 -13.44 5.27 -1.73
N GLU A 16 -12.89 6.49 -1.77
CA GLU A 16 -11.45 6.76 -1.72
C GLU A 16 -10.89 6.59 -0.30
N ILE A 17 -11.64 7.06 0.70
CA ILE A 17 -11.33 6.93 2.13
C ILE A 17 -11.52 5.47 2.59
N GLU A 18 -12.62 4.83 2.18
CA GLU A 18 -12.86 3.40 2.37
C GLU A 18 -11.89 2.54 1.55
N GLY A 19 -11.49 2.94 0.34
CA GLY A 19 -10.49 2.24 -0.46
C GLY A 19 -9.06 2.34 0.10
N ALA A 20 -8.79 3.37 0.91
CA ALA A 20 -7.55 3.54 1.66
C ALA A 20 -7.52 2.73 2.97
N THR A 21 -8.66 2.27 3.49
CA THR A 21 -8.79 1.65 4.84
C THR A 21 -9.49 0.29 4.85
N SER A 22 -10.21 -0.07 3.78
CA SER A 22 -11.02 -1.27 3.66
C SER A 22 -10.98 -1.77 2.22
N SER A 23 -9.95 -2.55 1.90
CA SER A 23 -9.80 -3.26 0.62
C SER A 23 -10.86 -4.38 0.42
N ARG A 24 -11.94 -4.41 1.21
CA ARG A 24 -12.75 -5.61 1.38
C ARG A 24 -14.14 -5.56 0.72
N LEU A 25 -14.70 -4.38 0.42
CA LEU A 25 -16.11 -4.27 0.02
C LEU A 25 -16.37 -3.81 -1.42
N ILE A 26 -15.41 -3.16 -2.09
CA ILE A 26 -15.51 -2.82 -3.52
C ILE A 26 -14.70 -3.81 -4.40
N ALA A 27 -13.85 -4.62 -3.77
CA ALA A 27 -12.88 -5.51 -4.42
C ALA A 27 -13.48 -6.76 -5.12
N GLU A 28 -14.79 -6.97 -5.04
CA GLU A 28 -15.44 -8.20 -5.54
C GLU A 28 -15.97 -8.08 -6.98
N GLU A 29 -16.08 -6.88 -7.57
CA GLU A 29 -16.98 -6.73 -8.72
C GLU A 29 -16.34 -6.46 -10.10
N ARG A 30 -15.09 -5.97 -10.19
CA ARG A 30 -14.55 -5.56 -11.50
C ARG A 30 -13.09 -5.93 -11.67
N GLY A 31 -12.82 -6.99 -12.43
CA GLY A 31 -11.47 -7.25 -12.90
C GLY A 31 -10.94 -6.15 -13.82
N PHE A 32 -9.62 -6.19 -14.00
CA PHE A 32 -8.81 -5.53 -15.04
C PHE A 32 -8.32 -4.09 -14.85
N GLY A 33 -6.99 -4.03 -14.73
CA GLY A 33 -6.10 -2.95 -15.15
C GLY A 33 -4.66 -3.49 -15.18
N GLY A 34 -4.10 -3.78 -16.36
CA GLY A 34 -2.67 -4.09 -16.54
C GLY A 34 -2.15 -5.48 -16.13
N LEU A 35 -2.99 -6.39 -15.63
CA LEU A 35 -2.64 -7.80 -15.35
C LEU A 35 -3.39 -8.76 -16.27
N THR A 36 -2.70 -9.80 -16.75
CA THR A 36 -3.33 -10.93 -17.43
C THR A 36 -3.82 -11.97 -16.41
N ALA A 37 -4.76 -12.82 -16.81
CA ALA A 37 -5.28 -13.88 -15.94
C ALA A 37 -4.16 -14.83 -15.46
N ASP A 38 -3.14 -15.07 -16.30
CA ASP A 38 -2.00 -15.94 -15.97
C ASP A 38 -1.07 -15.34 -14.91
N GLU A 39 -1.14 -14.02 -14.67
CA GLU A 39 -0.36 -13.36 -13.62
C GLU A 39 -1.05 -13.46 -12.25
N LEU A 40 -2.32 -13.86 -12.18
CA LEU A 40 -3.05 -13.96 -10.92
C LEU A 40 -2.64 -15.22 -10.15
N VAL A 41 -2.55 -15.07 -8.83
CA VAL A 41 -2.27 -16.19 -7.94
C VAL A 41 -3.56 -16.93 -7.60
N HIS A 42 -3.52 -18.27 -7.67
CA HIS A 42 -4.64 -19.15 -7.36
C HIS A 42 -4.22 -20.29 -6.43
N GLY A 43 -5.17 -20.86 -5.69
CA GLY A 43 -4.94 -22.08 -4.92
C GLY A 43 -4.07 -21.95 -3.66
N VAL A 44 -3.72 -20.72 -3.23
CA VAL A 44 -2.98 -20.47 -1.99
C VAL A 44 -3.80 -19.64 -0.99
N PRO A 45 -3.56 -19.78 0.32
CA PRO A 45 -4.16 -18.90 1.33
C PRO A 45 -3.94 -17.43 0.98
N HIS A 46 -4.95 -16.60 1.23
CA HIS A 46 -4.88 -15.14 1.04
C HIS A 46 -4.57 -14.66 -0.39
N ALA A 47 -4.68 -15.52 -1.43
CA ALA A 47 -4.47 -15.14 -2.83
C ALA A 47 -5.28 -13.90 -3.27
N ARG A 48 -6.49 -13.73 -2.70
CA ARG A 48 -7.32 -12.54 -2.92
C ARG A 48 -6.65 -11.23 -2.50
N PHE A 49 -5.92 -11.24 -1.38
CA PHE A 49 -5.21 -10.06 -0.88
C PHE A 49 -4.04 -9.72 -1.81
N ILE A 50 -3.29 -10.74 -2.22
CA ILE A 50 -2.20 -10.58 -3.19
C ILE A 50 -2.76 -9.95 -4.46
N ASN A 51 -3.72 -10.61 -5.11
CA ASN A 51 -4.27 -10.15 -6.39
C ASN A 51 -4.88 -8.75 -6.28
N ALA A 52 -5.53 -8.41 -5.17
CA ALA A 52 -6.09 -7.07 -4.97
C ALA A 52 -5.02 -5.97 -4.98
N SER A 53 -3.86 -6.19 -4.35
CA SER A 53 -2.75 -5.22 -4.34
C SER A 53 -2.20 -4.90 -5.73
N PHE A 54 -2.38 -5.81 -6.70
CA PHE A 54 -1.92 -5.61 -8.08
C PHE A 54 -3.04 -5.15 -9.01
N ALA A 55 -4.24 -5.71 -8.87
CA ALA A 55 -5.37 -5.42 -9.74
C ALA A 55 -5.98 -4.03 -9.49
N TYR A 56 -5.90 -3.56 -8.24
CA TYR A 56 -6.52 -2.31 -7.82
C TYR A 56 -5.45 -1.34 -7.32
N ALA A 57 -4.77 -0.68 -8.26
CA ALA A 57 -4.09 0.56 -7.92
C ALA A 57 -5.16 1.56 -7.44
N LYS A 58 -4.90 2.28 -6.33
CA LYS A 58 -5.73 3.39 -5.85
C LYS A 58 -6.17 4.26 -7.04
N PRO A 59 -7.37 4.86 -7.02
CA PRO A 59 -7.99 5.41 -8.23
C PRO A 59 -7.04 6.35 -8.97
N ARG A 60 -6.56 5.87 -10.13
CA ARG A 60 -5.94 6.62 -11.24
C ARG A 60 -4.67 7.44 -10.95
N GLU A 61 -4.05 7.34 -9.78
CA GLU A 61 -2.77 8.00 -9.50
C GLU A 61 -1.61 7.00 -9.34
N PRO A 62 -0.40 7.33 -9.82
CA PRO A 62 0.77 6.51 -9.58
C PRO A 62 1.19 6.56 -8.11
N ASN A 63 1.70 5.44 -7.61
CA ASN A 63 2.47 5.38 -6.37
C ASN A 63 3.96 5.38 -6.70
N ARG A 64 4.82 5.33 -5.67
CA ARG A 64 6.28 5.44 -5.83
C ARG A 64 6.85 4.47 -6.87
N PHE A 65 6.44 3.20 -6.83
CA PHE A 65 7.01 2.13 -7.67
C PHE A 65 5.97 1.42 -8.55
N ASN A 66 4.80 2.02 -8.76
CA ASN A 66 3.79 1.45 -9.66
C ASN A 66 2.91 2.52 -10.32
N PRO A 67 2.57 2.32 -11.60
CA PRO A 67 1.76 3.28 -12.34
C PRO A 67 0.29 3.21 -11.91
N ALA A 68 -0.49 4.20 -12.35
CA ALA A 68 -1.92 4.28 -12.06
C ALA A 68 -2.75 3.09 -12.54
N ASN A 69 -2.27 2.33 -13.52
CA ASN A 69 -3.00 1.23 -14.16
C ASN A 69 -2.51 -0.16 -13.75
N ARG A 70 -1.58 -0.27 -12.80
CA ARG A 70 -1.08 -1.55 -12.28
C ARG A 70 -0.53 -1.36 -10.88
N GLY A 71 -1.06 -2.09 -9.92
CA GLY A 71 -0.64 -2.03 -8.52
C GLY A 71 0.69 -2.73 -8.23
N ALA A 72 1.08 -2.70 -6.97
CA ALA A 72 2.22 -3.40 -6.40
C ALA A 72 1.90 -3.78 -4.95
N TRP A 73 2.55 -4.82 -4.45
CA TRP A 73 2.47 -5.17 -3.03
C TRP A 73 3.53 -4.39 -2.26
N TYR A 74 3.10 -3.50 -1.37
CA TYR A 74 4.00 -2.77 -0.46
C TYR A 74 4.02 -3.47 0.89
N ALA A 75 5.23 -3.67 1.42
CA ALA A 75 5.49 -4.26 2.72
C ALA A 75 6.71 -3.60 3.37
N ALA A 76 6.99 -3.97 4.61
CA ALA A 76 8.24 -3.64 5.27
C ALA A 76 8.79 -4.85 6.02
N LEU A 77 10.08 -4.81 6.39
CA LEU A 77 10.71 -5.88 7.19
C LEU A 77 10.22 -5.89 8.64
N ASP A 78 9.81 -4.74 9.15
CA ASP A 78 9.32 -4.57 10.52
C ASP A 78 7.89 -4.02 10.51
N VAL A 79 7.04 -4.59 11.37
CA VAL A 79 5.64 -4.16 11.55
C VAL A 79 5.55 -2.68 11.93
N GLU A 80 6.53 -2.15 12.65
CA GLU A 80 6.58 -0.75 13.05
C GLU A 80 6.73 0.20 11.89
N THR A 81 7.44 -0.24 10.84
CA THR A 81 7.54 0.51 9.59
C THR A 81 6.19 0.51 8.88
N CYS A 82 5.49 -0.65 8.82
CA CYS A 82 4.14 -0.72 8.25
C CYS A 82 3.15 0.19 9.00
N ILE A 83 3.19 0.18 10.33
CA ILE A 83 2.34 1.02 11.18
C ILE A 83 2.63 2.51 10.95
N ALA A 84 3.91 2.89 10.87
CA ALA A 84 4.30 4.28 10.59
C ALA A 84 3.77 4.77 9.24
N GLU A 85 3.81 3.93 8.19
CA GLU A 85 3.28 4.28 6.86
C GLU A 85 1.75 4.45 6.88
N VAL A 86 0.99 3.49 7.43
CA VAL A 86 -0.48 3.60 7.47
C VAL A 86 -0.94 4.71 8.40
N GLY A 87 -0.29 4.88 9.56
CA GLY A 87 -0.56 5.94 10.50
C GLY A 87 -0.32 7.33 9.90
N HIS A 88 0.77 7.50 9.14
CA HIS A 88 1.02 8.75 8.43
C HIS A 88 -0.09 9.08 7.42
N HIS A 89 -0.47 8.12 6.58
CA HIS A 89 -1.51 8.34 5.56
C HIS A 89 -2.88 8.59 6.16
N LEU A 90 -3.25 7.87 7.22
CA LEU A 90 -4.53 8.08 7.91
C LEU A 90 -4.55 9.43 8.63
N THR A 91 -3.44 9.83 9.25
CA THR A 91 -3.31 11.18 9.86
C THR A 91 -3.51 12.30 8.83
N GLN A 92 -3.00 12.15 7.60
CA GLN A 92 -3.24 13.14 6.54
C GLN A 92 -4.72 13.18 6.13
N ALA A 93 -5.37 12.02 5.98
CA ALA A 93 -6.79 11.97 5.65
C ALA A 93 -7.67 12.60 6.75
N LEU A 94 -7.33 12.38 8.02
CA LEU A 94 -7.98 13.01 9.17
C LEU A 94 -7.76 14.53 9.18
N ALA A 95 -6.57 14.98 8.82
CA ALA A 95 -6.26 16.41 8.68
C ALA A 95 -7.10 17.06 7.57
N ASP A 96 -7.26 16.40 6.42
CA ASP A 96 -8.10 16.86 5.31
C ASP A 96 -9.58 16.92 5.71
N ALA A 97 -10.04 15.98 6.54
CA ALA A 97 -11.39 15.96 7.11
C ALA A 97 -11.59 16.97 8.26
N GLY A 98 -10.50 17.47 8.86
CA GLY A 98 -10.55 18.36 10.02
C GLY A 98 -11.00 17.70 11.33
N ASP A 99 -10.95 16.37 11.41
CA ASP A 99 -11.38 15.58 12.57
C ASP A 99 -10.33 14.51 12.89
N PHE A 100 -9.85 14.50 14.12
CA PHE A 100 -8.83 13.56 14.62
C PHE A 100 -9.38 12.64 15.71
N ASP A 101 -10.69 12.45 15.82
CA ASP A 101 -11.28 11.47 16.72
C ASP A 101 -11.57 10.17 15.96
N ALA A 102 -10.58 9.28 15.92
CA ALA A 102 -10.64 8.05 15.14
C ALA A 102 -10.01 6.85 15.86
N VAL A 103 -10.60 5.67 15.65
CA VAL A 103 -10.05 4.38 16.08
C VAL A 103 -10.11 3.43 14.91
N VAL A 104 -8.97 2.85 14.53
CA VAL A 104 -8.88 1.92 13.39
C VAL A 104 -8.07 0.69 13.79
N GLU A 105 -8.54 -0.48 13.37
CA GLU A 105 -7.89 -1.75 13.60
C GLU A 105 -7.32 -2.31 12.30
N TYR A 106 -6.06 -2.73 12.33
CA TYR A 106 -5.33 -3.31 11.22
C TYR A 106 -4.92 -4.74 11.55
N GLY A 107 -5.10 -5.64 10.58
CA GLY A 107 -4.49 -6.97 10.62
C GLY A 107 -3.12 -6.96 9.96
N GLU A 108 -2.10 -7.40 10.69
CA GLU A 108 -0.79 -7.66 10.11
C GLU A 108 -0.87 -8.82 9.11
N MET A 109 -0.24 -8.63 7.95
CA MET A 109 -0.09 -9.67 6.94
C MET A 109 1.39 -9.97 6.76
N ILE A 110 1.82 -11.13 7.27
CA ILE A 110 3.17 -11.64 7.10
C ILE A 110 3.26 -12.30 5.73
N ALA A 111 4.28 -11.97 4.96
CA ALA A 111 4.53 -12.56 3.66
C ALA A 111 6.01 -12.85 3.47
N SER A 112 6.32 -13.93 2.77
CA SER A 112 7.66 -14.19 2.23
C SER A 112 7.76 -13.63 0.82
N MET A 113 8.94 -13.16 0.45
CA MET A 113 9.22 -12.66 -0.90
C MET A 113 10.30 -13.52 -1.55
N ALA A 114 10.11 -13.89 -2.81
CA ALA A 114 11.08 -14.69 -3.55
C ALA A 114 11.45 -14.01 -4.87
N GLY A 115 12.75 -13.89 -5.14
CA GLY A 115 13.26 -13.37 -6.41
C GLY A 115 14.42 -12.40 -6.26
N VAL A 116 14.70 -11.66 -7.33
CA VAL A 116 15.77 -10.66 -7.42
C VAL A 116 15.17 -9.26 -7.26
N PHE A 117 15.73 -8.47 -6.35
CA PHE A 117 15.25 -7.13 -6.05
C PHE A 117 16.33 -6.10 -6.34
N ILE A 118 15.93 -4.94 -6.85
CA ILE A 118 16.79 -3.76 -6.85
C ILE A 118 16.90 -3.26 -5.41
N ASP A 119 18.12 -3.08 -4.90
CA ASP A 119 18.38 -2.63 -3.54
C ASP A 119 18.85 -1.17 -3.51
N LEU A 120 18.03 -0.31 -2.91
CA LEU A 120 18.28 1.13 -2.76
C LEU A 120 18.70 1.51 -1.32
N ARG A 121 18.87 0.56 -0.40
CA ARG A 121 19.19 0.85 1.02
C ARG A 121 20.51 1.63 1.17
N GLU A 122 21.53 1.24 0.40
CA GLU A 122 22.83 1.91 0.37
C GLU A 122 22.85 3.15 -0.55
N GLN A 123 21.68 3.59 -1.03
CA GLN A 123 21.52 4.72 -1.94
C GLN A 123 20.42 5.69 -1.46
N PRO A 124 20.47 6.20 -0.22
CA PRO A 124 19.40 7.03 0.34
C PRO A 124 19.17 8.35 -0.42
N GLY A 125 20.17 8.81 -1.19
CA GLY A 125 20.06 9.98 -2.08
C GLY A 125 19.51 9.69 -3.48
N HIS A 126 19.10 8.44 -3.78
CA HIS A 126 18.57 8.09 -5.09
C HIS A 126 17.28 8.89 -5.38
N PRO A 127 17.10 9.53 -6.55
CA PRO A 127 15.96 10.41 -6.80
C PRO A 127 14.58 9.73 -6.69
N ALA A 128 14.50 8.41 -6.91
CA ALA A 128 13.27 7.63 -6.67
C ALA A 128 12.79 7.66 -5.20
N LEU A 129 13.65 8.02 -4.26
CA LEU A 129 13.37 8.11 -2.82
C LEU A 129 12.99 9.51 -2.39
N ASP A 130 12.90 10.48 -3.30
CA ASP A 130 12.50 11.85 -2.97
C ASP A 130 11.13 11.84 -2.24
N PRO A 131 11.00 12.51 -1.07
CA PRO A 131 9.75 12.58 -0.33
C PRO A 131 8.66 13.36 -1.09
N ASP A 132 9.04 14.27 -1.99
CA ASP A 132 8.11 14.95 -2.88
C ASP A 132 7.65 13.99 -3.98
N LYS A 133 6.37 13.62 -3.92
CA LYS A 133 5.74 12.68 -4.85
C LYS A 133 5.90 13.12 -6.32
N THR A 134 5.89 14.42 -6.59
CA THR A 134 6.01 14.96 -7.96
C THR A 134 7.39 14.77 -8.57
N LYS A 135 8.42 14.58 -7.74
CA LYS A 135 9.81 14.31 -8.15
C LYS A 135 10.16 12.84 -8.04
N GLY A 136 9.80 12.21 -6.92
CA GLY A 136 10.18 10.84 -6.61
C GLY A 136 9.41 9.79 -7.41
N TYR A 137 8.09 9.96 -7.57
CA TYR A 137 7.25 8.93 -8.20
C TYR A 137 7.58 8.73 -9.69
N PRO A 138 7.82 9.77 -10.51
CA PRO A 138 8.23 9.56 -11.90
C PRO A 138 9.50 8.71 -12.02
N VAL A 139 10.52 8.97 -11.20
CA VAL A 139 11.78 8.22 -11.21
C VAL A 139 11.58 6.80 -10.67
N GLY A 140 10.82 6.64 -9.59
CA GLY A 140 10.52 5.31 -9.03
C GLY A 140 9.70 4.44 -9.99
N ASN A 141 8.76 5.03 -10.75
CA ASN A 141 8.03 4.33 -11.79
C ASN A 141 8.92 3.91 -12.96
N ALA A 142 9.85 4.78 -13.39
CA ALA A 142 10.84 4.43 -14.41
C ALA A 142 11.73 3.27 -13.94
N LEU A 143 12.23 3.34 -12.70
CA LEU A 143 13.02 2.26 -12.10
C LEU A 143 12.22 0.94 -12.01
N ALA A 144 10.95 1.00 -11.60
CA ALA A 144 10.09 -0.19 -11.54
C ALA A 144 9.84 -0.79 -12.92
N ALA A 145 9.69 0.04 -13.96
CA ALA A 145 9.57 -0.41 -15.34
C ALA A 145 10.86 -1.08 -15.84
N GLU A 146 12.02 -0.50 -15.56
CA GLU A 146 13.34 -1.08 -15.87
C GLU A 146 13.55 -2.41 -15.14
N ALA A 147 13.19 -2.48 -13.84
CA ALA A 147 13.25 -3.70 -13.06
C ALA A 147 12.39 -4.81 -13.66
N ARG A 148 11.15 -4.51 -14.08
CA ARG A 148 10.29 -5.47 -14.79
C ARG A 148 10.91 -5.93 -16.11
N ALA A 149 11.46 -5.01 -16.91
CA ALA A 149 12.08 -5.33 -18.19
C ALA A 149 13.33 -6.22 -18.03
N ALA A 150 14.07 -6.07 -16.94
CA ALA A 150 15.20 -6.92 -16.57
C ALA A 150 14.82 -8.25 -15.90
N GLY A 151 13.52 -8.52 -15.72
CA GLY A 151 13.04 -9.74 -15.05
C GLY A 151 13.20 -9.73 -13.52
N HIS A 152 13.38 -8.56 -12.91
CA HIS A 152 13.43 -8.41 -11.45
C HIS A 152 12.02 -8.39 -10.83
N ASN A 153 11.98 -8.73 -9.56
CA ASN A 153 10.79 -9.07 -8.81
C ASN A 153 10.27 -7.93 -7.95
N GLY A 154 11.14 -6.97 -7.60
CA GLY A 154 10.75 -5.84 -6.79
C GLY A 154 11.90 -4.87 -6.46
N ILE A 155 11.61 -3.97 -5.53
CA ILE A 155 12.53 -2.95 -5.05
C ILE A 155 12.56 -2.99 -3.52
N ILE A 156 13.75 -2.98 -2.93
CA ILE A 156 13.99 -2.80 -1.49
C ILE A 156 14.49 -1.38 -1.30
N TYR A 157 13.92 -0.64 -0.35
CA TYR A 157 14.22 0.78 -0.18
C TYR A 157 14.05 1.23 1.28
N PRO A 158 14.77 2.27 1.73
CA PRO A 158 14.58 2.80 3.08
C PRO A 158 13.21 3.46 3.20
N SER A 159 12.56 3.30 4.36
CA SER A 159 11.34 4.03 4.67
C SER A 159 11.64 5.53 4.78
N VAL A 160 10.69 6.35 4.30
CA VAL A 160 10.74 7.80 4.48
C VAL A 160 10.00 8.25 5.74
N ARG A 161 9.36 7.31 6.47
CA ARG A 161 8.49 7.57 7.64
C ARG A 161 9.02 6.97 8.94
N HIS A 162 9.76 5.88 8.86
CA HIS A 162 10.37 5.21 10.00
C HIS A 162 11.88 5.18 9.80
N ALA A 163 12.63 5.84 10.69
CA ALA A 163 14.09 5.81 10.67
C ALA A 163 14.58 4.36 10.76
N ASP A 164 15.58 4.01 9.96
CA ASP A 164 16.15 2.66 9.81
C ASP A 164 15.16 1.59 9.28
N GLY A 165 13.89 1.95 9.04
CA GLY A 165 12.89 1.06 8.46
C GLY A 165 13.23 0.67 7.02
N THR A 166 13.02 -0.60 6.68
CA THR A 166 13.21 -1.11 5.31
C THR A 166 11.87 -1.51 4.71
N CYS A 167 11.54 -0.88 3.58
CA CYS A 167 10.35 -1.17 2.79
C CYS A 167 10.68 -2.05 1.58
N ILE A 168 9.66 -2.76 1.10
CA ILE A 168 9.70 -3.63 -0.08
C ILE A 168 8.50 -3.31 -0.94
N ALA A 169 8.73 -3.12 -2.24
CA ALA A 169 7.69 -3.08 -3.27
C ALA A 169 7.85 -4.31 -4.18
N ALA A 170 6.97 -5.30 -4.04
CA ALA A 170 6.89 -6.43 -4.94
C ALA A 170 6.09 -6.04 -6.19
N LEU A 171 6.68 -6.32 -7.36
CA LEU A 171 6.15 -5.89 -8.65
C LEU A 171 5.27 -6.98 -9.30
N TRP A 172 5.35 -8.23 -8.87
CA TRP A 172 4.56 -9.32 -9.45
C TRP A 172 3.78 -10.09 -8.38
N PRO A 173 2.54 -10.54 -8.68
CA PRO A 173 1.75 -11.31 -7.72
C PRO A 173 2.44 -12.57 -7.22
N ASN A 174 3.06 -13.33 -8.13
CA ASN A 174 3.76 -14.58 -7.82
C ASN A 174 5.05 -14.39 -6.99
N VAL A 175 5.49 -13.16 -6.73
CA VAL A 175 6.64 -12.88 -5.85
C VAL A 175 6.24 -12.96 -4.38
N VAL A 176 4.97 -12.68 -4.08
CA VAL A 176 4.40 -12.70 -2.74
C VAL A 176 4.00 -14.13 -2.40
N GLN A 177 4.63 -14.69 -1.37
CA GLN A 177 4.53 -16.10 -1.00
C GLN A 177 4.15 -16.26 0.48
N SER A 178 3.59 -17.43 0.82
CA SER A 178 3.32 -17.82 2.21
C SER A 178 2.63 -16.75 3.06
N VAL A 179 1.63 -16.07 2.48
CA VAL A 179 0.90 -15.02 3.17
C VAL A 179 0.11 -15.62 4.34
N ALA A 180 0.28 -15.06 5.51
CA ALA A 180 -0.42 -15.44 6.74
C ALA A 180 -0.81 -14.18 7.52
N GLN A 181 -1.89 -14.28 8.30
CA GLN A 181 -2.26 -13.24 9.23
C GLN A 181 -1.38 -13.31 10.48
N GLY A 182 -0.83 -12.16 10.88
CA GLY A 182 -0.06 -11.94 12.10
C GLY A 182 -0.92 -11.36 13.22
N ALA A 183 -0.35 -10.42 13.99
CA ALA A 183 -1.05 -9.74 15.06
C ALA A 183 -2.11 -8.75 14.54
N MET A 184 -3.01 -8.31 15.42
CA MET A 184 -3.88 -7.18 15.16
C MET A 184 -3.32 -5.96 15.89
N TYR A 185 -3.51 -4.78 15.30
CA TYR A 185 -3.08 -3.51 15.86
C TYR A 185 -4.21 -2.51 15.85
N ARG A 186 -4.39 -1.79 16.94
CA ARG A 186 -5.29 -0.65 17.02
C ARG A 186 -4.50 0.64 17.02
N LEU A 187 -4.89 1.56 16.15
CA LEU A 187 -4.41 2.94 16.15
C LEU A 187 -5.55 3.86 16.60
N THR A 188 -5.23 4.79 17.49
CA THR A 188 -6.21 5.73 18.06
C THR A 188 -5.70 7.15 17.97
N TRP A 189 -6.48 8.03 17.37
CA TRP A 189 -6.32 9.49 17.41
C TRP A 189 -7.30 10.07 18.43
N SER A 190 -6.91 11.13 19.14
CA SER A 190 -7.74 11.74 20.20
C SER A 190 -7.67 13.26 20.11
N GLY A 191 -8.38 13.81 19.13
CA GLY A 191 -8.51 15.24 18.87
C GLY A 191 -7.22 15.93 18.38
N ASN A 192 -6.18 15.17 18.02
CA ASN A 192 -4.91 15.70 17.54
C ASN A 192 -4.20 14.70 16.59
N PRO A 193 -3.20 15.14 15.80
CA PRO A 193 -2.60 14.30 14.76
C PRO A 193 -1.70 13.18 15.28
N ASP A 194 -1.29 13.20 16.56
CA ASP A 194 -0.56 12.09 17.14
C ASP A 194 -1.50 10.93 17.43
N TYR A 195 -1.04 9.72 17.15
CA TYR A 195 -1.80 8.49 17.43
C TYR A 195 -1.06 7.59 18.41
N SER A 196 -1.82 6.89 19.24
CA SER A 196 -1.32 5.75 20.00
C SER A 196 -1.51 4.46 19.20
N ARG A 197 -0.68 3.46 19.50
CA ARG A 197 -0.76 2.12 18.91
C ARG A 197 -0.68 1.05 19.98
N GLU A 198 -1.48 0.01 19.84
CA GLU A 198 -1.44 -1.18 20.70
C GLU A 198 -1.68 -2.44 19.88
N ALA A 199 -1.07 -3.55 20.29
CA ALA A 199 -1.38 -4.88 19.75
C ALA A 199 -2.60 -5.45 20.50
N ILE A 200 -3.54 -6.05 19.77
CA ILE A 200 -4.82 -6.56 20.30
C ILE A 200 -5.08 -8.02 19.96
#